data_AF-A0A8C6WVS3-F1
#
_entry.id   AF-A0A8C6WVS3-F1
#
_cell.length_a   1.000
_cell.length_b   1.000
_cell.length_c   1.000
_cell.angle_alpha   90.00
_cell.angle_beta   90.00
_cell.angle_gamma   90.00
#
_symmetry.space_group_name_H-M   'P 1'
#
loop_
_entity.id
_entity.type
_entity.pdbx_description
1 polymer ?
#
loop_
_entity_poly.entity_id
_entity_poly.type
_entity_poly.pdbx_seq_one_letter_code
_entity_poly.pdbx_strand_id
1 'polypeptide(L)'
;METEILKYILTSHGSVDREELECNLGDASLIAQIIRDNNDKFVACSFNGTWKVVVRSRVRLCRVKDCQRVGCEGLHLCKNLLLSGDCQFQQSRRGCSFCHDLKSENNLEVLRSFGLETLKRTEVCLLLLQSDNTLLPQVSISNTAGSLQRIYSYIFHK
;
A
#
# COMPACT_ATOMS: atom_id res chain seq x y z
N MET A 1 -14.57 9.24 8.75
CA MET A 1 -13.45 10.15 8.53
C MET A 1 -12.13 9.44 8.22
N GLU A 2 -11.51 8.65 9.13
CA GLU A 2 -10.22 7.98 8.84
C GLU A 2 -10.25 7.11 7.56
N THR A 3 -11.27 6.25 7.45
CA THR A 3 -11.48 5.40 6.27
C THR A 3 -11.75 6.20 5.00
N GLU A 4 -12.33 7.39 5.12
CA GLU A 4 -12.62 8.28 3.98
C GLU A 4 -11.32 8.93 3.48
N ILE A 5 -10.47 9.41 4.39
CA ILE A 5 -9.12 9.91 4.05
C ILE A 5 -8.29 8.81 3.39
N LEU A 6 -8.30 7.60 3.96
CA LEU A 6 -7.62 6.42 3.40
C LEU A 6 -8.09 6.15 1.97
N LYS A 7 -9.40 6.04 1.75
CA LYS A 7 -9.98 5.77 0.43
C LYS A 7 -9.69 6.90 -0.56
N TYR A 8 -9.75 8.15 -0.12
CA TYR A 8 -9.45 9.30 -0.94
C TYR A 8 -8.01 9.24 -1.44
N ILE A 9 -7.04 9.09 -0.53
CA ILE A 9 -5.61 9.03 -0.89
C ILE A 9 -5.32 7.85 -1.82
N LEU A 10 -5.89 6.67 -1.55
CA LEU A 10 -5.70 5.49 -2.39
C LEU A 10 -6.32 5.66 -3.79
N THR A 11 -7.45 6.37 -3.90
CA THR A 11 -8.06 6.73 -5.18
C THR A 11 -7.21 7.76 -5.93
N SER A 12 -6.57 8.69 -5.22
CA SER A 12 -5.58 9.64 -5.74
C SER A 12 -4.19 9.02 -5.97
N HIS A 13 -4.13 7.72 -6.29
CA HIS A 13 -2.88 6.99 -6.56
C HIS A 13 -1.89 6.90 -5.39
N GLY A 14 -2.39 6.96 -4.16
CA GLY A 14 -1.62 6.72 -2.94
C GLY A 14 -1.00 7.97 -2.32
N SER A 15 -1.04 9.14 -2.97
CA SER A 15 -0.72 10.39 -2.27
C SER A 15 -1.54 11.55 -2.80
N VAL A 16 -1.74 12.53 -1.94
CA VAL A 16 -2.55 13.72 -2.23
C VAL A 16 -1.82 14.95 -1.71
N ASP A 17 -1.99 16.08 -2.38
CA ASP A 17 -1.56 17.36 -1.84
C ASP A 17 -2.40 17.69 -0.60
N ARG A 18 -1.74 18.22 0.44
CA ARG A 18 -2.43 18.48 1.72
C ARG A 18 -3.61 19.44 1.55
N GLU A 19 -3.42 20.48 0.76
CA GLU A 19 -4.44 21.48 0.46
C GLU A 19 -5.62 20.87 -0.32
N GLU A 20 -5.35 19.98 -1.28
CA GLU A 20 -6.39 19.25 -2.02
C GLU A 20 -7.22 18.38 -1.08
N LEU A 21 -6.57 17.64 -0.17
CA LEU A 21 -7.26 16.80 0.80
C LEU A 21 -8.16 17.63 1.72
N GLU A 22 -7.65 18.75 2.23
CA GLU A 22 -8.37 19.67 3.11
C GLU A 22 -9.59 20.30 2.41
N CYS A 23 -9.46 20.69 1.14
CA CYS A 23 -10.55 21.24 0.33
C CYS A 23 -11.64 20.21 -0.04
N ASN A 24 -11.27 18.96 -0.30
CA ASN A 24 -12.21 17.94 -0.79
C ASN A 24 -12.99 17.23 0.31
N LEU A 25 -12.46 17.16 1.55
CA LEU A 25 -13.10 16.46 2.66
C LEU A 25 -13.71 17.41 3.72
N GLY A 26 -13.59 18.73 3.54
CA GLY A 26 -14.51 19.74 4.10
C GLY A 26 -14.20 20.26 5.51
N ASP A 27 -13.26 19.67 6.26
CA ASP A 27 -12.80 20.21 7.55
C ASP A 27 -11.27 20.10 7.68
N ALA A 28 -10.58 21.18 7.31
CA ALA A 28 -9.12 21.24 7.34
C ALA A 28 -8.54 21.02 8.76
N SER A 29 -9.23 21.50 9.80
CA SER A 29 -8.75 21.37 11.18
C SER A 29 -8.84 19.93 11.68
N LEU A 30 -9.97 19.27 11.40
CA LEU A 30 -10.18 17.87 11.72
C LEU A 30 -9.24 16.95 10.92
N ILE A 31 -9.05 17.20 9.62
CA ILE A 31 -8.14 16.44 8.77
C ILE A 31 -6.70 16.57 9.28
N ALA A 32 -6.27 17.80 9.57
CA ALA A 32 -4.94 18.05 10.12
C ALA A 32 -4.74 17.34 11.47
N GLN A 33 -5.77 17.28 12.32
CA GLN A 33 -5.73 16.54 13.57
C GLN A 33 -5.63 15.03 13.34
N ILE A 34 -6.47 14.44 12.49
CA ILE A 34 -6.44 13.00 12.19
C ILE A 34 -5.08 12.57 11.65
N ILE A 35 -4.48 13.36 10.75
CA ILE A 35 -3.14 13.07 10.19
C ILE A 35 -2.08 13.09 11.29
N ARG A 36 -2.13 14.07 12.21
CA ARG A 36 -1.17 14.15 13.32
C ARG A 36 -1.33 12.98 14.29
N ASP A 37 -2.57 12.65 14.63
CA ASP A 37 -2.90 11.63 15.64
C ASP A 37 -2.64 10.20 15.11
N ASN A 38 -2.66 10.01 13.78
CA ASN A 38 -2.46 8.71 13.12
C ASN A 38 -1.24 8.75 12.18
N ASN A 39 -0.12 9.31 12.63
CA ASN A 39 1.08 9.50 11.81
C ASN A 39 1.79 8.19 11.38
N ASP A 40 1.42 7.06 11.97
CA ASP A 40 1.84 5.73 11.55
C ASP A 40 1.13 5.26 10.27
N LYS A 41 -0.09 5.78 10.03
CA LYS A 41 -0.92 5.52 8.85
C LYS A 41 -0.91 6.63 7.82
N PHE A 42 -0.94 7.90 8.24
CA PHE A 42 -0.91 9.05 7.34
C PHE A 42 0.38 9.84 7.56
N VAL A 43 1.29 9.76 6.59
CA VAL A 43 2.58 10.42 6.68
C VAL A 43 2.56 11.68 5.82
N ALA A 44 2.70 12.84 6.46
CA ALA A 44 2.96 14.10 5.77
C ALA A 44 4.43 14.20 5.38
N CYS A 45 4.71 14.60 4.15
CA CYS A 45 6.07 14.74 3.61
C CYS A 45 6.13 15.84 2.56
N SER A 46 7.30 16.41 2.33
CA SER A 46 7.52 17.35 1.22
C SER A 46 8.09 16.62 0.00
N PHE A 47 7.50 16.85 -1.16
CA PHE A 47 7.94 16.34 -2.45
C PHE A 47 8.02 17.50 -3.45
N ASN A 48 9.22 17.79 -3.97
CA ASN A 48 9.49 18.93 -4.85
C ASN A 48 8.98 20.29 -4.31
N GLY A 49 9.00 20.46 -2.99
CA GLY A 49 8.50 21.68 -2.33
C GLY A 49 7.00 21.67 -1.99
N THR A 50 6.24 20.70 -2.48
CA THR A 50 4.81 20.54 -2.18
C THR A 50 4.60 19.57 -1.02
N TRP A 51 3.72 19.92 -0.08
CA TRP A 51 3.36 19.04 1.03
C TRP A 51 2.31 18.02 0.60
N LYS A 52 2.67 16.73 0.74
CA LYS A 52 1.85 15.59 0.39
C LYS A 52 1.57 14.70 1.59
N VAL A 53 0.41 14.06 1.57
CA VAL A 53 0.00 13.04 2.54
C VAL A 53 -0.02 11.69 1.84
N VAL A 54 0.67 10.72 2.41
CA VAL A 54 0.75 9.34 1.89
C VAL A 54 0.23 8.36 2.93
N VAL A 55 -0.21 7.18 2.48
CA VAL A 55 -0.71 6.15 3.39
C VAL A 55 0.37 5.11 3.65
N ARG A 56 0.49 4.69 4.91
CA ARG A 56 1.28 3.54 5.33
C ARG A 56 0.43 2.55 6.11
N SER A 57 0.90 1.32 6.12
CA SER A 57 0.35 0.25 6.92
C SER A 57 1.47 -0.63 7.45
N ARG A 58 1.19 -1.39 8.50
CA ARG A 58 2.08 -2.43 9.02
C ARG A 58 1.93 -3.76 8.28
N VAL A 59 0.92 -3.89 7.41
CA VAL A 59 0.73 -5.09 6.57
C VAL A 59 1.94 -5.29 5.66
N ARG A 60 2.41 -6.54 5.56
CA ARG A 60 3.55 -6.94 4.70
C ARG A 60 3.20 -8.20 3.92
N LEU A 61 3.96 -8.48 2.87
CA LEU A 61 3.91 -9.79 2.22
C LEU A 61 4.61 -10.84 3.09
N CYS A 62 3.98 -12.01 3.23
CA CYS A 62 4.69 -13.20 3.70
C CYS A 62 5.65 -13.67 2.60
N ARG A 63 6.89 -13.96 2.97
CA ARG A 63 7.95 -14.37 2.02
C ARG A 63 8.17 -15.88 1.97
N VAL A 64 7.45 -16.63 2.80
CA VAL A 64 7.54 -18.08 2.88
C VAL A 64 6.72 -18.69 1.74
N LYS A 65 7.37 -19.50 0.90
CA LYS A 65 6.69 -20.29 -0.13
C LYS A 65 5.80 -21.34 0.53
N ASP A 66 4.58 -21.52 0.00
CA ASP A 66 3.62 -22.50 0.51
C ASP A 66 3.43 -22.43 2.04
N CYS A 67 3.33 -21.21 2.58
CA CYS A 67 3.22 -20.97 4.02
C CYS A 67 1.96 -21.61 4.62
N GLN A 68 2.15 -22.57 5.53
CA GLN A 68 1.08 -23.26 6.26
C GLN A 68 0.99 -22.82 7.73
N ARG A 69 1.67 -21.74 8.11
CA ARG A 69 1.68 -21.25 9.48
C ARG A 69 0.28 -20.71 9.85
N VAL A 70 -0.34 -21.31 10.85
CA VAL A 70 -1.58 -20.81 11.46
C VAL A 70 -1.31 -19.45 12.11
N GLY A 71 -2.19 -18.47 11.87
CA GLY A 71 -2.02 -17.11 12.40
C GLY A 71 -0.89 -16.31 11.75
N CYS A 72 -0.65 -16.51 10.45
CA CYS A 72 0.38 -15.75 9.75
C CYS A 72 -0.07 -14.29 9.52
N GLU A 73 0.62 -13.34 10.14
CA GLU A 73 0.33 -11.90 10.02
C GLU A 73 0.66 -11.27 8.65
N GLY A 74 1.26 -12.03 7.73
CA GLY A 74 1.66 -11.55 6.42
C GLY A 74 0.69 -11.97 5.33
N LEU A 75 0.49 -11.11 4.32
CA LEU A 75 -0.30 -11.46 3.14
C LEU A 75 0.39 -12.56 2.34
N HIS A 76 -0.30 -13.69 2.20
CA HIS A 76 0.06 -14.78 1.31
C HIS A 76 -0.33 -14.37 -0.10
N LEU A 77 0.58 -13.69 -0.81
CA LEU A 77 0.32 -13.19 -2.14
C LEU A 77 1.57 -13.27 -3.02
N CYS A 78 1.35 -13.66 -4.27
CA CYS A 78 2.37 -13.57 -5.30
C CYS A 78 2.72 -12.11 -5.57
N LYS A 79 4.00 -11.77 -5.37
CA LYS A 79 4.54 -10.43 -5.65
C LYS A 79 4.27 -9.99 -7.10
N ASN A 80 4.42 -10.89 -8.07
CA ASN A 80 4.23 -10.54 -9.49
C ASN A 80 2.77 -10.20 -9.78
N LEU A 81 1.84 -11.02 -9.29
CA LEU A 81 0.40 -10.74 -9.41
C LEU A 81 0.04 -9.43 -8.71
N LEU A 82 0.55 -9.19 -7.49
CA LEU A 82 0.30 -7.97 -6.76
C LEU A 82 0.72 -6.73 -7.56
N LEU A 83 1.95 -6.75 -8.08
CA LEU A 83 2.57 -5.59 -8.74
C LEU A 83 2.03 -5.38 -10.15
N SER A 84 1.98 -6.43 -10.97
CA SER A 84 1.67 -6.32 -12.40
C SER A 84 0.24 -6.69 -12.74
N GLY A 85 -0.51 -7.30 -11.82
CA GLY A 85 -1.83 -7.88 -12.11
C GLY A 85 -1.75 -9.23 -12.85
N ASP A 86 -0.56 -9.69 -13.21
CA ASP A 86 -0.31 -10.96 -13.88
C ASP A 86 0.96 -11.65 -13.34
N CYS A 87 1.00 -12.97 -13.46
CA CYS A 87 2.13 -13.79 -13.06
C CYS A 87 2.39 -14.87 -14.11
N GLN A 88 3.54 -14.79 -14.78
CA GLN A 88 3.98 -15.78 -15.78
C GLN A 88 3.99 -17.23 -15.27
N PHE A 89 4.10 -17.44 -13.95
CA PHE A 89 4.09 -18.77 -13.36
C PHE A 89 2.69 -19.36 -13.19
N GLN A 90 1.63 -18.54 -13.26
CA GLN A 90 0.25 -18.99 -13.15
C GLN A 90 -0.10 -20.04 -14.23
N GLN A 91 0.36 -19.80 -15.45
CA GLN A 91 0.11 -20.68 -16.61
C GLN A 91 1.27 -21.67 -16.85
N SER A 92 2.28 -21.67 -15.97
CA SER A 92 3.42 -22.58 -16.11
C SER A 92 3.06 -24.00 -15.67
N ARG A 93 3.73 -25.01 -16.23
CA ARG A 93 3.48 -26.42 -15.89
C ARG A 93 3.59 -26.75 -14.40
N ARG A 94 4.40 -25.99 -13.65
CA ARG A 94 4.60 -26.18 -12.19
C ARG A 94 3.68 -25.30 -11.33
N GLY A 95 2.96 -24.35 -11.93
CA GLY A 95 2.20 -23.33 -11.21
C GLY A 95 3.07 -22.34 -10.43
N CYS A 96 2.43 -21.37 -9.77
CA CYS A 96 3.11 -20.44 -8.86
C CYS A 96 3.05 -20.98 -7.43
N SER A 97 4.18 -20.98 -6.71
CA SER A 97 4.26 -21.37 -5.28
C SER A 97 3.75 -20.29 -4.30
N PHE A 98 3.08 -19.26 -4.81
CA PHE A 98 2.49 -18.19 -4.02
C PHE A 98 1.01 -18.06 -4.37
N CYS A 99 0.19 -17.73 -3.37
CA CYS A 99 -1.24 -17.58 -3.55
C CYS A 99 -1.56 -16.39 -4.48
N HIS A 100 -2.53 -16.59 -5.37
CA HIS A 100 -3.02 -15.59 -6.32
C HIS A 100 -4.39 -15.01 -5.91
N ASP A 101 -4.87 -15.35 -4.71
CA ASP A 101 -6.12 -14.87 -4.17
C ASP A 101 -5.90 -13.87 -3.02
N LEU A 102 -6.14 -12.58 -3.33
CA LEU A 102 -6.10 -11.49 -2.36
C LEU A 102 -7.13 -11.66 -1.25
N LYS A 103 -8.24 -12.36 -1.51
CA LYS A 103 -9.33 -12.57 -0.57
C LYS A 103 -9.35 -14.00 -0.02
N SER A 104 -8.21 -14.70 -0.07
CA SER A 104 -8.05 -15.96 0.66
C SER A 104 -8.28 -15.74 2.16
N GLU A 105 -8.65 -16.80 2.88
CA GLU A 105 -9.02 -16.75 4.29
C GLU A 105 -7.98 -16.03 5.17
N ASN A 106 -6.70 -16.45 5.09
CA ASN A 106 -5.60 -15.80 5.80
C ASN A 106 -5.45 -14.32 5.42
N ASN A 107 -5.56 -13.99 4.13
CA ASN A 107 -5.41 -12.60 3.68
C ASN A 107 -6.57 -11.71 4.16
N LEU A 108 -7.80 -12.23 4.19
CA LEU A 108 -8.94 -11.51 4.73
C LEU A 108 -8.78 -11.24 6.23
N GLU A 109 -8.28 -12.22 7.00
CA GLU A 109 -8.01 -12.03 8.43
C GLU A 109 -6.98 -10.91 8.65
N VAL A 110 -5.85 -10.97 7.92
CA VAL A 110 -4.82 -9.92 7.96
C VAL A 110 -5.42 -8.57 7.56
N LEU A 111 -6.12 -8.47 6.43
CA LEU A 111 -6.69 -7.20 5.96
C LEU A 111 -7.71 -6.62 6.96
N ARG A 112 -8.59 -7.44 7.53
CA ARG A 112 -9.59 -7.01 8.53
C ARG A 112 -8.93 -6.46 9.79
N SER A 113 -7.83 -7.06 10.25
CA SER A 113 -7.10 -6.59 11.43
C SER A 113 -6.56 -5.15 11.29
N PHE A 114 -6.44 -4.66 10.04
CA PHE A 114 -6.01 -3.30 9.72
C PHE A 114 -7.12 -2.44 9.07
N GLY A 115 -8.36 -2.93 8.95
CA GLY A 115 -9.46 -2.22 8.30
C GLY A 115 -9.30 -2.03 6.78
N LEU A 116 -8.65 -2.99 6.11
CA LEU A 116 -8.28 -2.94 4.69
C LEU A 116 -9.04 -3.98 3.84
N GLU A 117 -10.03 -4.65 4.41
CA GLU A 117 -10.75 -5.77 3.79
C GLU A 117 -11.55 -5.37 2.55
N THR A 118 -11.92 -4.10 2.40
CA THR A 118 -12.62 -3.60 1.22
C THR A 118 -11.68 -3.21 0.09
N LEU A 119 -10.36 -3.15 0.34
CA LEU A 119 -9.40 -2.69 -0.66
C LEU A 119 -9.25 -3.69 -1.81
N LYS A 120 -9.11 -3.13 -3.01
CA LYS A 120 -8.79 -3.83 -4.26
C LYS A 120 -7.28 -4.10 -4.34
N ARG A 121 -6.89 -4.98 -5.25
CA ARG A 121 -5.48 -5.33 -5.50
C ARG A 121 -4.60 -4.10 -5.74
N THR A 122 -5.05 -3.17 -6.58
CA THR A 122 -4.30 -1.94 -6.89
C THR A 122 -4.04 -1.11 -5.64
N GLU A 123 -5.07 -0.91 -4.82
CA GLU A 123 -4.98 -0.14 -3.57
C GLU A 123 -4.06 -0.81 -2.54
N VAL A 124 -4.16 -2.14 -2.38
CA VAL A 124 -3.24 -2.92 -1.53
C VAL A 124 -1.81 -2.85 -2.06
N CYS A 125 -1.62 -2.89 -3.38
CA CYS A 125 -0.32 -2.74 -4.01
C CYS A 125 0.30 -1.36 -3.72
N LEU A 126 -0.46 -0.28 -3.91
CA LEU A 126 -0.04 1.09 -3.57
C LEU A 126 0.39 1.19 -2.11
N LEU A 127 -0.46 0.71 -1.20
CA LEU A 127 -0.21 0.72 0.23
C LEU A 127 1.06 -0.04 0.62
N LEU A 128 1.25 -1.24 0.06
CA LEU A 128 2.42 -2.07 0.31
C LEU A 128 3.69 -1.42 -0.25
N LEU A 129 3.65 -0.84 -1.44
CA LEU A 129 4.79 -0.13 -2.02
C LEU A 129 5.21 1.08 -1.17
N GLN A 130 4.25 1.78 -0.55
CA GLN A 130 4.49 2.90 0.36
C GLN A 130 5.01 2.49 1.75
N SER A 131 4.81 1.24 2.11
CA SER A 131 5.12 0.72 3.44
C SER A 131 6.34 -0.20 3.48
N ASP A 132 6.69 -0.85 2.36
CA ASP A 132 7.77 -1.82 2.25
C ASP A 132 8.64 -1.56 1.00
N ASN A 133 9.73 -0.81 1.22
CA ASN A 133 10.68 -0.46 0.18
C ASN A 133 11.38 -1.69 -0.46
N THR A 134 11.33 -2.87 0.17
CA THR A 134 11.91 -4.08 -0.42
C THR A 134 11.09 -4.62 -1.60
N LEU A 135 9.86 -4.13 -1.77
CA LEU A 135 9.05 -4.44 -2.94
C LEU A 135 9.53 -3.68 -4.18
N LEU A 136 10.13 -2.50 -3.98
CA LEU A 136 10.71 -1.69 -5.03
C LEU A 136 11.98 -2.37 -5.59
N PRO A 137 12.37 -2.08 -6.84
CA PRO A 137 13.65 -2.53 -7.40
C PRO A 137 14.84 -2.13 -6.49
N GLN A 138 15.96 -2.85 -6.51
CA GLN A 138 17.14 -2.48 -5.73
C GLN A 138 17.86 -1.29 -6.40
N VAL A 139 17.45 -0.07 -6.05
CA VAL A 139 18.21 1.15 -6.33
C VAL A 139 18.18 1.98 -5.05
N SER A 140 19.36 2.19 -4.47
CA SER A 140 19.56 2.79 -3.14
C SER A 140 19.03 4.22 -3.05
N ILE A 141 18.07 4.48 -2.15
CA ILE A 141 17.77 5.84 -1.66
C ILE A 141 17.49 5.82 -0.16
N SER A 142 18.05 6.80 0.55
CA SER A 142 18.16 6.92 2.01
C SER A 142 17.11 7.82 2.67
N ASN A 143 16.03 8.22 1.99
CA ASN A 143 14.99 9.06 2.60
C ASN A 143 13.56 8.78 2.08
N THR A 144 12.57 9.24 2.86
CA THR A 144 11.13 9.06 2.59
C THR A 144 10.67 9.78 1.31
N ALA A 145 11.23 10.95 1.01
CA ALA A 145 10.96 11.69 -0.23
C ALA A 145 11.39 10.91 -1.48
N GLY A 146 12.59 10.31 -1.46
CA GLY A 146 13.09 9.48 -2.56
C GLY A 146 12.34 8.15 -2.70
N SER A 147 11.80 7.62 -1.61
CA SER A 147 10.92 6.43 -1.65
C SER A 147 9.64 6.75 -2.43
N LEU A 148 9.01 7.90 -2.17
CA LEU A 148 7.80 8.33 -2.88
C LEU A 148 8.05 8.59 -4.35
N GLN A 149 9.16 9.26 -4.70
CA GLN A 149 9.52 9.47 -6.09
C GLN A 149 9.63 8.17 -6.88
N ARG A 150 10.25 7.13 -6.27
CA ARG A 150 10.36 5.81 -6.90
C ARG A 150 9.04 5.07 -6.97
N ILE A 151 8.20 5.19 -5.95
CA ILE A 151 6.86 4.60 -5.95
C ILE A 151 6.03 5.21 -7.08
N TYR A 152 6.00 6.55 -7.19
CA TYR A 152 5.39 7.26 -8.31
C TYR A 152 6.00 6.84 -9.64
N SER A 153 7.33 6.81 -9.78
CA SER A 153 7.95 6.37 -11.03
C SER A 153 7.59 4.92 -11.38
N TYR A 154 7.48 4.03 -10.40
CA TYR A 154 7.15 2.62 -10.60
C TYR A 154 5.67 2.39 -10.92
N ILE A 155 4.76 3.16 -10.32
CA ILE A 155 3.32 3.04 -10.55
C ILE A 155 2.91 3.71 -11.88
N PHE A 156 3.51 4.84 -12.24
CA PHE A 156 3.08 5.66 -13.37
C PHE A 156 3.89 5.47 -14.66
N HIS A 157 5.06 4.83 -14.63
CA HIS A 157 5.86 4.52 -15.82
C HIS A 157 5.99 3.02 -16.12
N LYS A 158 5.05 2.19 -15.66
CA LYS A 158 4.88 0.80 -16.09
C LYS A 158 3.50 0.57 -16.68
#